data_AF-A0A841DW44-F1
#
_entry.id   AF-A0A841DW44-F1
#
_cell.length_a   1.000
_cell.length_b   1.000
_cell.length_c   1.000
_cell.angle_alpha   90.00
_cell.angle_beta   90.00
_cell.angle_gamma   90.00
#
_symmetry.space_group_name_H-M   'P 1'
#
loop_
_entity.id
_entity.type
_entity.pdbx_description
1 polymer ?
#
loop_
_entity_poly.entity_id
_entity_poly.type
_entity_poly.pdbx_seq_one_letter_code
_entity_poly.pdbx_strand_id
1 'polypeptide(L)'
;MSAATGECSQCKLYADYVSKVNAANGGLTGDYFERVNDVPDLFRGEGGLLGGHATVTIGAYTSKDSPSAKPVTSMVRKYKREFTLSPQQGSWVMSAMRLVPQ
;
A
#
# COMPACT_ATOMS: atom_id res chain seq x y z
N MET A 1 -3.87 -29.09 -5.40
CA MET A 1 -2.89 -28.06 -5.81
C MET A 1 -2.96 -26.95 -4.79
N SER A 2 -1.89 -26.75 -4.02
CA SER A 2 -1.84 -25.73 -2.96
C SER A 2 -1.86 -24.37 -3.62
N ALA A 3 -3.01 -23.69 -3.58
CA ALA A 3 -3.05 -22.25 -3.79
C ALA A 3 -2.18 -21.67 -2.70
N ALA A 4 -0.97 -21.23 -3.06
CA ALA A 4 -0.16 -20.42 -2.18
C ALA A 4 -1.07 -19.29 -1.71
N THR A 5 -1.47 -19.35 -0.44
CA THR A 5 -2.09 -18.23 0.25
C THR A 5 -1.08 -17.11 0.11
N GLY A 6 -1.28 -16.26 -0.89
CA GLY A 6 -0.59 -14.99 -1.04
C GLY A 6 -1.05 -14.13 0.11
N GLU A 7 -0.66 -14.49 1.33
CA GLU A 7 -0.65 -13.62 2.47
C GLU A 7 0.19 -12.44 2.02
N CYS A 8 -0.50 -11.31 1.84
CA CYS A 8 0.00 -10.04 1.36
C CYS A 8 1.50 -9.87 1.68
N SER A 9 2.37 -10.23 0.74
CA SER A 9 3.83 -10.18 0.91
C SER A 9 4.31 -8.74 1.16
N GLN A 10 3.52 -7.79 0.68
CA GLN A 10 3.68 -6.35 0.92
C GLN A 10 3.11 -5.89 2.27
N CYS A 11 2.27 -6.68 2.94
CA CYS A 11 1.76 -6.35 4.27
C CYS A 11 2.83 -6.56 5.33
N LYS A 12 3.72 -7.55 5.17
CA LYS A 12 4.92 -7.64 6.03
C LYS A 12 5.84 -6.43 5.82
N LEU A 13 6.12 -6.06 4.58
CA LEU A 13 6.96 -4.89 4.29
C LEU A 13 6.33 -3.59 4.81
N TYR A 14 5.02 -3.45 4.69
CA TYR A 14 4.27 -2.34 5.25
C TYR A 14 4.27 -2.35 6.78
N ALA A 15 4.02 -3.49 7.42
CA ALA A 15 4.08 -3.63 8.87
C ALA A 15 5.49 -3.34 9.42
N ASP A 16 6.53 -3.85 8.75
CA ASP A 16 7.93 -3.58 9.08
C ASP A 16 8.22 -2.08 8.93
N TYR A 17 7.74 -1.43 7.86
CA TYR A 17 7.87 0.02 7.68
C TYR A 17 7.13 0.82 8.77
N VAL A 18 5.88 0.49 9.07
CA VAL A 18 5.09 1.16 10.13
C VAL A 18 5.75 0.98 11.49
N SER A 19 6.31 -0.20 11.78
CA SER A 19 7.03 -0.42 13.04
C SER A 19 8.29 0.45 13.14
N LYS A 20 8.97 0.71 12.02
CA LYS A 20 10.11 1.63 11.94
C LYS A 20 9.69 3.09 11.99
N VAL A 21 8.58 3.49 11.38
CA VAL A 21 8.13 4.89 11.36
C VAL A 21 7.03 5.07 12.40
N ASN A 22 7.44 5.00 13.67
CA ASN A 22 6.55 5.07 14.83
C ASN A 22 6.69 6.41 15.60
N ALA A 23 5.87 6.61 16.63
CA ALA A 23 5.86 7.83 17.42
C ALA A 23 7.21 8.16 18.10
N ALA A 24 7.99 7.15 18.53
CA ALA A 24 9.32 7.37 19.09
C ALA A 24 10.30 7.96 18.07
N ASN A 25 10.05 7.71 16.78
CA ASN A 25 10.84 8.23 15.66
C ASN A 25 10.24 9.51 15.06
N GLY A 26 9.20 10.08 15.70
CA GLY A 26 8.48 11.27 15.24
C GLY A 26 7.38 10.99 14.20
N GLY A 27 7.17 9.73 13.83
CA GLY A 27 6.14 9.33 12.87
C GLY A 27 6.35 9.89 11.46
N LEU A 28 5.25 10.06 10.73
CA LEU A 28 5.20 10.82 9.48
C LEU A 28 4.92 12.29 9.80
N THR A 29 5.66 13.19 9.18
CA THR A 29 5.46 14.64 9.31
C THR A 29 5.30 15.28 7.93
N GLY A 30 4.55 16.38 7.84
CA GLY A 30 4.19 17.05 6.58
C GLY A 30 2.75 16.76 6.14
N ASP A 31 2.46 17.07 4.88
CA ASP A 31 1.12 16.92 4.28
C ASP A 31 0.89 15.49 3.78
N TYR A 32 1.06 14.50 4.66
CA TYR A 32 0.78 13.11 4.31
C TYR A 32 -0.72 12.92 4.05
N PHE A 33 -1.04 12.51 2.84
CA PHE A 33 -2.34 11.98 2.48
C PHE A 33 -2.18 10.90 1.43
N GLU A 34 -3.12 9.96 1.39
CA GLU A 34 -3.30 9.05 0.27
C GLU A 34 -4.65 9.33 -0.36
N ARG A 35 -4.67 9.67 -1.65
CA ARG A 35 -5.89 9.96 -2.39
C ARG A 35 -5.98 9.05 -3.61
N VAL A 36 -7.05 8.24 -3.67
CA VAL A 36 -7.45 7.59 -4.92
C VAL A 36 -7.97 8.67 -5.85
N ASN A 37 -7.32 8.84 -7.00
CA ASN A 37 -7.74 9.79 -8.02
C ASN A 37 -8.68 9.14 -9.02
N ASP A 38 -8.41 7.88 -9.37
CA ASP A 38 -9.15 7.14 -10.38
C ASP A 38 -8.99 5.61 -10.19
N VAL A 39 -9.94 4.83 -10.69
CA VAL A 39 -9.91 3.37 -10.74
C VAL A 39 -10.27 2.93 -12.17
N PRO A 40 -9.32 3.01 -13.11
CA PRO A 40 -9.60 2.80 -14.52
C PRO A 40 -9.98 1.35 -14.83
N ASP A 41 -9.44 0.38 -14.08
CA ASP A 41 -9.65 -1.04 -14.34
C ASP A 41 -10.05 -1.82 -13.08
N LEU A 42 -11.13 -2.59 -13.23
CA LEU A 42 -11.57 -3.66 -12.34
C LEU A 42 -11.93 -4.88 -13.18
N PHE A 43 -11.35 -6.04 -12.87
CA PHE A 43 -11.58 -7.27 -13.60
C PHE A 43 -11.81 -8.46 -12.67
N ARG A 44 -12.61 -9.41 -13.15
CA ARG A 44 -12.83 -10.70 -12.49
C ARG A 44 -11.81 -11.71 -13.02
N GLY A 45 -10.97 -12.22 -12.15
CA GLY A 45 -10.03 -13.30 -12.43
C GLY A 45 -10.64 -14.68 -12.15
N GLU A 46 -9.82 -15.71 -12.36
CA GLU A 46 -10.17 -17.10 -12.04
C GLU A 46 -10.43 -17.29 -10.53
N GLY A 47 -11.22 -18.30 -10.19
CA GLY A 47 -11.52 -18.64 -8.79
C GLY A 47 -12.32 -17.56 -8.05
N GLY A 48 -12.91 -16.60 -8.78
CA GLY A 48 -13.65 -15.50 -8.19
C GLY A 48 -12.76 -14.44 -7.56
N LEU A 49 -11.48 -14.33 -7.92
CA LEU A 49 -10.66 -13.18 -7.52
C LEU A 49 -11.08 -11.91 -8.26
N LEU A 50 -10.96 -10.75 -7.62
CA LEU A 50 -11.06 -9.45 -8.30
C LEU A 50 -9.68 -8.82 -8.37
N GLY A 51 -9.25 -8.41 -9.55
CA GLY A 51 -8.03 -7.64 -9.74
C GLY A 51 -8.36 -6.24 -10.24
N GLY A 52 -7.43 -5.32 -10.05
CA GLY A 52 -7.58 -3.97 -10.59
C GLY A 52 -6.37 -3.11 -10.32
N HIS A 53 -6.45 -1.88 -10.78
CA HIS A 53 -5.52 -0.86 -10.35
C HIS A 53 -6.19 0.49 -10.18
N ALA A 54 -5.66 1.26 -9.23
CA ALA A 54 -6.08 2.61 -8.94
C ALA A 54 -4.91 3.57 -9.16
N THR A 55 -5.18 4.76 -9.68
CA THR A 55 -4.21 5.85 -9.68
C THR A 55 -4.31 6.57 -8.35
N VAL A 56 -3.23 6.60 -7.58
CA VAL A 56 -3.19 7.21 -6.24
C VAL A 56 -2.16 8.34 -6.18
N THR A 57 -2.49 9.41 -5.47
CA THR A 57 -1.55 10.47 -5.13
C THR A 57 -1.17 10.30 -3.66
N ILE A 58 0.13 10.33 -3.37
CA ILE A 58 0.66 10.39 -2.01
C ILE A 58 1.25 11.78 -1.81
N GLY A 59 0.78 12.46 -0.77
CA GLY A 59 1.25 13.79 -0.36
C GLY A 59 2.72 13.78 0.09
N ALA A 60 3.31 14.97 0.20
CA ALA A 60 4.69 15.08 0.66
C ALA A 60 4.79 14.73 2.14
N TYR A 61 5.79 13.95 2.52
CA TYR A 61 6.02 13.59 3.91
C TYR A 61 7.50 13.39 4.20
N THR A 62 7.86 13.53 5.47
CA THR A 62 9.18 13.18 5.98
C THR A 62 9.03 12.08 7.03
N SER A 63 9.92 11.09 6.99
CA SER A 63 10.02 10.01 7.96
C SER A 63 11.44 9.85 8.50
N LYS A 64 11.56 9.13 9.63
CA LYS A 64 12.84 8.71 10.21
C LYS A 64 12.74 7.25 10.67
N ASP A 65 13.79 6.48 10.43
CA ASP A 65 13.88 5.07 10.85
C ASP A 65 14.28 4.93 12.34
N SER A 66 14.82 5.99 12.94
CA SER A 66 15.16 6.07 14.37
C SER A 66 15.18 7.54 14.82
N PRO A 67 15.22 7.85 16.14
CA PRO A 67 15.19 9.24 16.61
C PRO A 67 16.39 10.07 16.13
N SER A 68 17.55 9.42 15.95
CA SER A 68 18.81 10.01 15.49
C SER A 68 19.06 9.84 13.99
N ALA A 69 18.21 9.11 13.27
CA ALA A 69 18.36 8.92 11.83
C ALA A 69 18.21 10.24 11.07
N LYS A 70 18.95 10.36 9.95
CA LYS A 70 18.72 11.44 9.00
C LYS A 70 17.28 11.30 8.45
N PRO A 71 16.49 12.39 8.43
CA PRO A 71 15.17 12.34 7.85
C PRO A 71 15.23 12.04 6.35
N VAL A 72 14.25 11.27 5.87
CA VAL A 72 14.03 11.03 4.44
C VAL A 72 12.75 11.75 4.04
N THR A 73 12.86 12.66 3.09
CA THR A 73 11.71 13.41 2.57
C THR A 73 11.23 12.82 1.26
N SER A 74 9.96 12.45 1.20
CA SER A 74 9.24 12.15 -0.02
C SER A 74 8.47 13.37 -0.49
N MET A 75 8.64 13.72 -1.75
CA MET A 75 7.81 14.73 -2.43
C MET A 75 6.45 14.13 -2.81
N VAL A 76 5.49 15.00 -3.17
CA VAL A 76 4.21 14.56 -3.75
C VAL A 76 4.48 13.70 -4.98
N ARG A 77 3.91 12.49 -5.02
CA ARG A 77 4.09 11.55 -6.13
C ARG A 77 2.79 10.83 -6.47
N LYS A 78 2.65 10.49 -7.75
CA LYS A 78 1.58 9.63 -8.26
C LYS A 78 2.09 8.20 -8.37
N TYR A 79 1.20 7.26 -8.08
CA TYR A 79 1.47 5.84 -8.17
C TYR A 79 0.29 5.14 -8.83
N LYS A 80 0.59 4.03 -9.50
CA LYS A 80 -0.39 3.00 -9.82
C LYS A 80 -0.40 1.99 -8.67
N ARG A 81 -1.53 1.87 -7.98
CA ARG A 81 -1.78 0.86 -6.94
C ARG A 81 -2.46 -0.34 -7.60
N GLU A 82 -1.70 -1.39 -7.85
CA GLU A 82 -2.22 -2.67 -8.32
C GLU A 82 -2.73 -3.46 -7.11
N PHE A 83 -3.89 -4.10 -7.24
CA PHE A 83 -4.48 -4.87 -6.15
C PHE A 83 -5.21 -6.13 -6.62
N THR A 84 -5.28 -7.11 -5.72
CA THR A 84 -6.08 -8.32 -5.84
C THR A 84 -6.93 -8.47 -4.58
N LEU A 85 -8.21 -8.77 -4.75
CA LEU A 85 -9.16 -9.06 -3.70
C LEU A 85 -9.61 -10.51 -3.80
N SER A 86 -9.72 -11.16 -2.64
CA SER A 86 -10.25 -12.51 -2.49
C SER A 86 -11.63 -12.47 -1.84
N PRO A 87 -12.58 -13.32 -2.25
CA PRO A 87 -13.86 -13.42 -1.59
C PRO A 87 -13.69 -14.16 -0.26
N GLN A 88 -14.11 -13.55 0.85
CA GLN A 88 -14.11 -14.14 2.18
C GLN A 88 -15.43 -13.82 2.87
N GLN A 89 -16.21 -14.86 3.18
CA GLN A 89 -17.48 -14.75 3.94
C GLN A 89 -18.44 -13.67 3.37
N GLY A 90 -18.58 -13.61 2.05
CA GLY A 90 -19.45 -12.64 1.36
C GLY A 90 -18.85 -11.22 1.21
N SER A 91 -17.62 -11.00 1.68
CA SER A 91 -16.88 -9.74 1.53
C SER A 91 -15.67 -9.90 0.60
N TRP A 92 -15.16 -8.78 0.10
CA TRP A 92 -13.90 -8.73 -0.67
C TRP A 92 -12.77 -8.25 0.23
N VAL A 93 -11.74 -9.08 0.39
CA VAL A 93 -10.59 -8.80 1.25
C VAL A 93 -9.34 -8.69 0.40
N MET A 94 -8.55 -7.64 0.63
CA MET A 94 -7.25 -7.42 -0.03
C MET A 94 -6.33 -8.62 0.19
N SER A 95 -6.01 -9.36 -0.87
CA SER A 95 -5.04 -10.47 -0.84
C SER A 95 -3.66 -10.02 -1.27
N ALA A 96 -3.56 -9.11 -2.24
CA ALA A 96 -2.29 -8.56 -2.69
C ALA A 96 -2.43 -7.08 -3.07
N MET A 97 -1.38 -6.29 -2.82
CA MET A 97 -1.31 -4.89 -3.20
C MET A 97 0.12 -4.51 -3.55
N ARG A 98 0.33 -3.68 -4.58
CA ARG A 98 1.64 -3.12 -4.94
C ARG A 98 1.49 -1.66 -5.35
N LEU A 99 2.42 -0.81 -4.90
CA LEU A 99 2.57 0.56 -5.40
C LEU A 99 3.67 0.60 -6.46
N VAL A 100 3.35 1.10 -7.64
CA VAL A 100 4.27 1.31 -8.76
C VAL A 100 4.35 2.81 -9.04
N PRO A 101 5.54 3.44 -8.94
CA PRO A 101 5.71 4.84 -9.32
C PRO A 101 5.25 5.07 -10.77
N GLN A 102 4.56 6.19 -11.01
CA GLN A 102 4.20 6.65 -12.36
C GLN A 102 5.18 7.70 -12.88
#